data_AF-A0A5E5QSP8-F1
#
_entry.id   AF-A0A5E5QSP8-F1
#
_cell.length_a   1.000
_cell.length_b   1.000
_cell.length_c   1.000
_cell.angle_alpha   90.00
_cell.angle_beta   90.00
_cell.angle_gamma   90.00
#
_symmetry.space_group_name_H-M   'P 1'
#
loop_
_entity.id
_entity.type
_entity.pdbx_description
1 polymer ?
#
loop_
_entity_poly.entity_id
_entity_poly.type
_entity_poly.pdbx_seq_one_letter_code
_entity_poly.pdbx_strand_id
1 'polypeptide(L)' 'DFLAKNRALSLSEGDYLALMSAGAYGFTMSSNYNTRPRVAEVMVANTTHQLVRKRETITELFTHEHVWHTPTKETI' A
#
# COMPACT_ATOMS: atom_id res chain seq x y z
N ASP A 1 0.66 -2.70 -15.56
CA ASP A 1 1.49 -2.26 -14.43
C ASP A 1 2.73 -3.14 -14.37
N PHE A 2 3.94 -2.58 -14.30
CA PHE A 2 5.20 -3.34 -14.32
C PHE A 2 6.26 -2.72 -13.40
N LEU A 3 7.10 -3.56 -12.81
CA LEU A 3 8.21 -3.12 -11.95
C LEU A 3 9.57 -3.23 -12.65
N ALA A 4 9.74 -4.24 -13.51
CA ALA A 4 10.96 -4.48 -14.27
C ALA A 4 10.65 -5.28 -15.55
N LYS A 5 11.54 -5.20 -16.54
CA LYS A 5 11.47 -5.99 -17.78
C LYS A 5 12.79 -6.74 -17.98
N ASN A 6 12.75 -7.84 -18.73
CA ASN A 6 13.91 -8.62 -19.19
C ASN A 6 14.88 -9.02 -18.05
N ARG A 7 14.36 -9.69 -17.01
CA ARG A 7 15.16 -10.18 -15.89
C ARG A 7 15.33 -11.70 -16.00
N ALA A 8 16.56 -12.18 -16.01
CA ALA A 8 16.86 -13.60 -15.87
C ALA A 8 16.78 -13.98 -14.39
N LEU A 9 15.75 -14.74 -14.01
CA LEU A 9 15.49 -15.18 -12.63
C LEU A 9 15.07 -16.65 -12.64
N SER A 10 15.44 -17.38 -11.59
CA SER A 10 14.92 -18.73 -11.32
C SER A 10 13.97 -18.62 -10.14
N LEU A 11 12.66 -18.72 -10.39
CA LEU A 11 11.62 -18.46 -9.40
C LEU A 11 10.57 -19.56 -9.36
N SER A 12 9.98 -19.72 -8.18
CA SER A 12 8.77 -20.48 -7.92
C SER A 12 7.72 -19.60 -7.26
N GLU A 13 6.45 -20.04 -7.27
CA GLU A 13 5.40 -19.37 -6.53
C GLU A 13 5.73 -19.35 -5.03
N GLY A 14 5.54 -18.20 -4.39
CA GLY A 14 5.86 -18.00 -2.97
C GLY A 14 7.27 -17.44 -2.71
N ASP A 15 8.15 -17.37 -3.71
CA ASP A 15 9.46 -16.74 -3.57
C ASP A 15 9.34 -15.23 -3.31
N TYR A 16 10.24 -14.70 -2.48
CA TYR A 16 10.35 -13.27 -2.21
C TYR A 16 11.40 -12.62 -3.10
N LEU A 17 11.06 -11.45 -3.64
CA LEU A 17 11.96 -10.62 -4.43
C LEU A 17 12.22 -9.28 -3.74
N ALA A 18 13.47 -8.82 -3.79
CA ALA A 18 13.85 -7.49 -3.35
C ALA A 18 14.04 -6.56 -4.56
N LEU A 19 13.26 -5.48 -4.62
CA LEU A 19 13.54 -4.36 -5.51
C LEU A 19 14.50 -3.40 -4.82
N MET A 20 15.75 -3.41 -5.28
CA MET A 20 16.79 -2.53 -4.76
C MET A 20 16.59 -1.08 -5.20
N SER A 21 17.26 -0.15 -4.51
CA SER A 21 17.24 1.29 -4.83
C SER A 21 15.85 1.94 -4.76
N ALA A 22 14.92 1.37 -4.00
CA ALA A 22 13.56 1.87 -3.83
C ALA A 22 13.38 2.84 -2.62
N GLY A 23 14.48 3.24 -1.98
CA GLY A 23 14.43 4.07 -0.76
C GLY A 23 14.08 5.54 -1.01
N ALA A 24 14.30 6.05 -2.22
CA ALA A 24 13.91 7.40 -2.63
C ALA A 24 12.81 7.30 -3.70
N TYR A 25 11.81 8.19 -3.63
CA TYR A 25 10.70 8.29 -4.60
C TYR A 25 9.84 7.02 -4.77
N GLY A 26 10.02 6.01 -3.92
CA GLY A 26 9.19 4.81 -3.88
C GLY A 26 7.89 5.07 -3.12
N PHE A 27 7.93 4.93 -1.79
CA PHE A 27 6.74 5.08 -0.95
C PHE A 27 6.09 6.46 -1.09
N THR A 28 6.87 7.53 -1.26
CA THR A 28 6.36 8.90 -1.38
C THR A 28 5.44 9.11 -2.59
N MET A 29 5.56 8.26 -3.62
CA MET A 29 4.70 8.27 -4.81
C MET A 29 3.65 7.13 -4.80
N SER A 30 3.58 6.35 -3.73
CA SER A 30 2.60 5.27 -3.57
C SER A 30 1.18 5.82 -3.42
N SER A 31 0.20 5.12 -3.99
CA SER A 31 -1.21 5.51 -3.97
C SER A 31 -2.10 4.33 -3.58
N ASN A 32 -3.38 4.63 -3.33
CA ASN A 32 -4.42 3.62 -3.08
C ASN A 32 -5.14 3.19 -4.36
N TYR A 33 -4.50 3.31 -5.53
CA TYR A 33 -5.08 2.87 -6.80
C TYR A 33 -5.53 1.40 -6.72
N ASN A 34 -6.69 1.10 -7.31
CA ASN A 34 -7.40 -0.17 -7.18
C ASN A 34 -7.79 -0.54 -5.74
N THR A 35 -8.04 0.46 -4.87
CA THR A 35 -8.45 0.26 -3.47
C THR A 35 -7.44 -0.61 -2.71
N ARG A 36 -6.15 -0.45 -3.03
CA ARG A 36 -5.07 -1.21 -2.40
C ARG A 36 -4.54 -0.40 -1.21
N PRO A 37 -4.53 -0.95 0.02
CA PRO A 37 -3.90 -0.27 1.14
C PRO A 37 -2.40 -0.11 0.92
N ARG A 38 -1.85 1.06 1.26
CA ARG A 38 -0.41 1.28 1.17
C ARG A 38 0.33 0.31 2.10
N VAL A 39 1.52 -0.07 1.66
CA VAL A 39 2.37 -1.06 2.34
C VAL A 39 2.92 -0.52 3.66
N ALA A 40 3.43 -1.43 4.50
CA ALA A 40 4.22 -1.06 5.67
C ALA A 40 5.63 -0.61 5.26
N GLU A 41 6.25 0.25 6.08
CA GLU A 41 7.69 0.56 6.01
C GLU A 41 8.36 0.10 7.31
N VAL A 42 9.49 -0.58 7.17
CA VAL A 42 10.27 -1.14 8.29
C VAL A 42 11.67 -0.55 8.24
N MET A 43 12.11 -0.02 9.39
CA MET A 43 13.49 0.42 9.58
C MET A 43 14.28 -0.72 10.22
N VAL A 44 15.48 -0.98 9.70
CA VAL A 44 16.41 -1.97 10.25
C VAL A 44 17.66 -1.25 10.72
N ALA A 45 18.10 -1.53 11.94
CA ALA A 45 19.33 -1.00 12.52
C ALA A 45 20.07 -2.12 13.23
N ASN A 46 21.28 -2.45 12.75
CA ASN A 46 22.06 -3.59 13.23
C ASN A 46 21.25 -4.89 13.18
N THR A 47 20.96 -5.49 14.33
CA THR A 47 20.21 -6.74 14.49
C THR A 47 18.73 -6.54 14.84
N THR A 48 18.27 -5.29 14.93
CA THR A 48 16.87 -4.97 15.28
C THR A 48 16.14 -4.36 14.10
N HIS A 49 14.82 -4.54 14.09
CA HIS A 49 13.93 -3.91 13.11
C HIS A 49 12.70 -3.35 13.82
N GLN A 50 12.13 -2.29 13.27
CA GLN A 50 10.94 -1.65 13.80
C GLN A 50 10.00 -1.23 12.67
N LEU A 51 8.70 -1.39 12.91
CA LEU A 51 7.66 -0.87 12.05
C LEU A 51 7.61 0.66 12.20
N VAL A 52 8.10 1.39 11.21
CA VAL A 52 8.09 2.86 11.22
C VAL A 52 6.88 3.44 10.50
N ARG A 53 6.24 2.64 9.65
CA ARG A 53 4.93 2.95 9.09
C ARG A 53 4.06 1.70 9.03
N LYS A 54 2.89 1.75 9.66
CA LYS A 54 1.91 0.66 9.62
C LYS A 54 1.29 0.55 8.22
N ARG A 55 1.06 -0.69 7.78
CA ARG A 55 0.23 -0.99 6.62
C ARG A 55 -1.18 -0.45 6.87
N GLU A 56 -1.75 0.21 5.87
CA GLU A 56 -3.14 0.66 5.92
C GLU A 56 -4.11 -0.52 5.94
N THR A 57 -5.27 -0.31 6.54
CA THR A 57 -6.41 -1.21 6.45
C THR A 57 -7.34 -0.78 5.33
N ILE A 58 -8.19 -1.70 4.85
CA ILE A 58 -9.20 -1.38 3.84
C ILE A 58 -10.17 -0.30 4.35
N THR A 59 -10.59 -0.38 5.62
CA THR A 59 -11.53 0.59 6.22
C THR A 59 -10.94 2.00 6.29
N GLU A 60 -9.64 2.14 6.55
CA GLU A 60 -8.96 3.44 6.58
C GLU A 60 -9.03 4.17 5.24
N LEU A 61 -9.15 3.45 4.11
CA LEU A 61 -9.24 4.05 2.78
C LEU A 61 -10.50 4.91 2.61
N PHE A 62 -11.58 4.54 3.27
CA PHE A 62 -12.90 5.16 3.13
C PHE A 62 -13.25 6.09 4.30
N THR A 63 -12.31 6.34 5.22
CA THR A 63 -12.59 7.08 6.47
C THR A 63 -13.14 8.50 6.22
N HIS A 64 -12.83 9.09 5.06
CA HIS A 64 -13.25 10.44 4.70
C HIS A 64 -14.34 10.45 3.62
N GLU A 65 -14.90 9.29 3.31
CA GLU A 65 -16.00 9.17 2.36
C GLU A 65 -17.34 9.14 3.10
N HIS A 66 -18.34 9.81 2.53
CA HIS A 66 -19.69 9.84 3.06
C HIS A 66 -20.68 9.49 1.95
N VAL A 67 -21.60 8.58 2.25
CA VAL A 67 -22.73 8.34 1.36
C VAL A 67 -23.68 9.52 1.44
N TRP A 68 -24.09 10.04 0.28
CA TRP A 68 -25.16 11.03 0.23
C TRP A 68 -26.46 10.41 0.77
N HIS A 69 -27.11 11.10 1.70
CA HIS A 69 -28.44 10.72 2.17
C HIS A 69 -29.50 11.59 1.47
N THR A 70 -30.42 10.97 0.75
CA THR A 70 -31.60 11.66 0.23
C THR A 70 -32.68 11.66 1.33
N PRO A 71 -33.22 12.82 1.74
CA PRO A 71 -34.33 12.87 2.70
C PRO A 71 -35.55 12.12 2.14
N THR A 72 -36.14 11.23 2.93
CA THR A 72 -37.46 10.66 2.62
C THR A 72 -38.53 11.73 2.86
N LYS A 73 -39.62 11.68 2.08
CA LYS A 73 -40.72 12.69 2.08
C LYS A 73 -41.47 12.86 3.42
N GLU A 74 -41.07 12.16 4.49
CA GLU A 74 -41.71 12.19 5.80
C GLU A 74 -41.12 13.27 6.73
N THR A 75 -40.13 14.04 6.29
CA THR A 75 -39.47 15.09 7.09
C THR A 75 -39.53 16.50 6.47
N ILE A 76 -40.52 16.76 5.60
CA ILE A 76 -40.86 18.12 5.13
C ILE A 76 -42.34 18.38 5.39
#